data_AF-A0A4Z0R0R8-F1
#
_entry.id   AF-A0A4Z0R0R8-F1
#
_cell.length_a   1.000
_cell.length_b   1.000
_cell.length_c   1.000
_cell.angle_alpha   90.00
_cell.angle_beta   90.00
_cell.angle_gamma   90.00
#
_symmetry.space_group_name_H-M   'P 1'
#
loop_
_entity.id
_entity.type
_entity.pdbx_description
1 polymer ?
#
loop_
_entity_poly.entity_id
_entity_poly.type
_entity_poly.pdbx_seq_one_letter_code
_entity_poly.pdbx_strand_id
1 'polypeptide(L)'
;MATNKSADRQSSCNPVTLQLKEEQLVLAKEWLQTGEVKIYRESLTEEKKFFVPVEREELVIEKKVKVSATPGQRDVPTDVIRILLSEEQVEFTKHRVAIEDVSIYKQQIEDIKHIEETLKREEPRLKIFGSPKVRDESTNPALWT
;
A
#
# COMPACT_ATOMS: atom_id res chain seq x y z
N MET A 1 103.51 2.61 -14.75
CA MET A 1 102.40 3.57 -14.92
C MET A 1 101.10 2.81 -14.66
N ALA A 2 100.44 3.09 -13.54
CA ALA A 2 99.18 2.45 -13.17
C ALA A 2 98.03 3.34 -13.64
N THR A 3 97.20 2.84 -14.56
CA THR A 3 95.96 3.52 -14.96
C THR A 3 94.84 3.07 -14.03
N ASN A 4 94.41 3.97 -13.14
CA ASN A 4 93.30 3.73 -12.24
C ASN A 4 91.99 4.00 -13.00
N LYS A 5 91.26 2.94 -13.37
CA LYS A 5 89.94 3.02 -14.00
C LYS A 5 88.89 2.91 -12.90
N SER A 6 88.53 4.03 -12.30
CA SER A 6 87.41 4.12 -11.36
C SER A 6 86.11 3.91 -12.13
N ALA A 7 85.56 2.70 -12.02
CA ALA A 7 84.24 2.36 -12.53
C ALA A 7 83.17 3.09 -11.71
N ASP A 8 82.46 3.99 -12.38
CA ASP A 8 81.25 4.63 -11.89
C ASP A 8 80.16 3.56 -11.73
N ARG A 9 79.80 3.23 -10.48
CA ARG A 9 78.72 2.28 -10.19
C ARG A 9 77.40 3.04 -10.25
N GLN A 10 76.76 2.99 -11.42
CA GLN A 10 75.36 3.36 -11.57
C GLN A 10 74.54 2.57 -10.55
N SER A 11 74.10 3.25 -9.49
CA SER A 11 73.24 2.66 -8.48
C SER A 11 71.82 2.67 -9.03
N SER A 12 71.33 1.53 -9.49
CA SER A 12 69.94 1.38 -9.94
C SER A 12 69.01 1.47 -8.74
N CYS A 13 68.43 2.65 -8.52
CA CYS A 13 67.35 2.82 -7.57
C CYS A 13 66.06 2.32 -8.26
N ASN A 14 65.63 1.12 -7.91
CA ASN A 14 64.32 0.62 -8.36
C ASN A 14 63.23 1.36 -7.55
N PRO A 15 62.18 1.89 -8.20
CA PRO A 15 61.08 2.53 -7.50
C PRO A 15 60.37 1.51 -6.60
N VAL A 16 60.12 1.88 -5.35
CA VAL A 16 59.37 1.08 -4.37
C VAL A 16 58.01 1.76 -4.15
N THR A 17 56.93 1.01 -4.36
CA THR A 17 55.55 1.49 -4.17
C THR A 17 54.94 0.83 -2.94
N LEU A 18 54.36 1.64 -2.04
CA LEU A 18 53.60 1.17 -0.89
C LEU A 18 52.10 1.34 -1.17
N GLN A 19 51.32 0.27 -1.03
CA GLN A 19 49.85 0.31 -1.13
C GLN A 19 49.28 0.55 0.27
N LEU A 20 48.57 1.65 0.44
CA LEU A 20 47.92 2.03 1.70
C LEU A 20 46.43 1.73 1.62
N LYS A 21 45.82 1.37 2.75
CA LYS A 21 44.39 1.08 2.87
C LYS A 21 43.68 2.06 3.79
N GLU A 22 42.41 2.27 3.48
CA GLU A 22 41.49 3.10 4.27
C GLU A 22 40.16 2.35 4.37
N GLU A 23 39.60 2.30 5.58
CA GLU A 23 38.27 1.75 5.82
C GLU A 23 37.19 2.79 5.46
N GLN A 24 36.10 2.35 4.84
CA GLN A 24 34.97 3.18 4.47
C GLN A 24 33.67 2.57 5.01
N LEU A 25 32.80 3.42 5.58
CA LEU A 25 31.49 3.01 6.07
C LEU A 25 30.41 3.30 5.03
N VAL A 26 29.56 2.31 4.74
CA VAL A 26 28.40 2.46 3.85
C VAL A 26 27.12 2.15 4.62
N LEU A 27 26.18 3.10 4.63
CA LEU A 27 24.88 2.93 5.27
C LEU A 27 23.83 2.52 4.24
N ALA A 28 23.15 1.41 4.51
CA ALA A 28 22.00 0.95 3.73
C ALA A 28 20.80 0.73 4.66
N LYS A 29 19.59 1.06 4.18
CA LYS A 29 18.33 0.81 4.88
C LYS A 29 17.43 -0.01 3.97
N GLU A 30 16.79 -1.01 4.54
CA GLU A 30 15.81 -1.84 3.86
C GLU A 30 14.44 -1.73 4.53
N TRP A 31 13.39 -1.89 3.73
CA TRP A 31 12.03 -1.96 4.25
C TRP A 31 11.73 -3.41 4.63
N LEU A 32 11.39 -3.62 5.90
CA LEU A 32 10.93 -4.91 6.40
C LEU A 32 9.42 -4.86 6.59
N GLN A 33 8.70 -5.82 6.00
CA GLN A 33 7.28 -5.99 6.25
C GLN A 33 7.08 -6.62 7.62
N THR A 34 6.53 -5.86 8.57
CA THR A 34 6.32 -6.30 9.95
C THR A 34 4.90 -6.81 10.22
N GLY A 35 3.98 -6.64 9.27
CA GLY A 35 2.59 -7.08 9.42
C GLY A 35 1.79 -7.02 8.13
N GLU A 36 0.58 -7.57 8.20
CA GLU A 36 -0.41 -7.58 7.12
C GLU A 36 -1.77 -7.24 7.70
N VAL A 37 -2.52 -6.37 7.02
CA VAL A 37 -3.90 -6.02 7.39
C VAL A 37 -4.81 -6.41 6.24
N LYS A 38 -5.88 -7.16 6.54
CA LYS A 38 -6.91 -7.54 5.57
C LYS A 38 -8.23 -6.90 5.95
N ILE A 39 -8.86 -6.23 4.99
CA ILE A 39 -10.11 -5.50 5.19
C ILE A 39 -11.23 -6.29 4.54
N TYR A 40 -12.28 -6.55 5.31
CA TYR A 40 -13.47 -7.24 4.83
C TYR A 40 -14.72 -6.45 5.22
N ARG A 41 -15.75 -6.55 4.39
CA ARG A 41 -17.07 -6.05 4.70
C ARG A 41 -18.00 -7.23 4.92
N GLU A 42 -18.72 -7.23 6.03
CA GLU A 42 -19.81 -8.16 6.27
C GLU A 42 -21.14 -7.56 5.81
N SER A 43 -22.01 -8.38 5.22
CA SER A 43 -23.36 -7.97 4.84
C SER A 43 -24.37 -8.75 5.64
N LEU A 44 -25.16 -8.04 6.44
CA LEU A 44 -26.26 -8.61 7.21
C LEU A 44 -27.58 -8.42 6.46
N THR A 45 -28.40 -9.47 6.44
CA THR A 45 -29.75 -9.41 5.87
C THR A 45 -30.76 -9.48 7.00
N GLU A 46 -31.67 -8.50 7.04
CA GLU A 46 -32.77 -8.44 8.01
C GLU A 46 -34.08 -8.69 7.28
N GLU A 47 -34.90 -9.60 7.81
CA GLU A 47 -36.25 -9.86 7.31
C GLU A 47 -37.25 -8.92 8.00
N LYS A 48 -38.05 -8.20 7.21
CA LYS A 48 -39.14 -7.35 7.71
C LYS A 48 -40.47 -7.83 7.15
N LYS A 49 -41.47 -7.96 8.03
CA LYS A 49 -42.83 -8.35 7.67
C LYS A 49 -43.75 -7.14 7.75
N PHE A 50 -44.54 -6.92 6.72
CA PHE A 50 -45.52 -5.85 6.63
C PHE A 50 -46.91 -6.45 6.46
N PHE A 51 -47.89 -5.91 7.18
CA PHE A 51 -49.31 -6.23 6.97
C PHE A 51 -49.95 -5.04 6.28
N VAL A 52 -50.25 -5.20 4.99
CA VAL A 52 -50.88 -4.17 4.18
C VAL A 52 -52.32 -4.62 3.90
N PRO A 53 -53.35 -3.91 4.38
CA PRO A 53 -54.72 -4.21 3.99
C PRO A 53 -54.87 -3.90 2.50
N VAL A 54 -55.52 -4.78 1.76
CA VAL A 54 -55.82 -4.59 0.34
C VAL A 54 -57.32 -4.73 0.12
N GLU A 55 -57.87 -3.86 -0.72
CA GLU A 55 -59.28 -3.89 -1.08
C GLU A 55 -59.51 -4.56 -2.43
N ARG A 56 -60.70 -5.15 -2.60
CA ARG A 56 -61.19 -5.63 -3.89
C ARG A 56 -62.63 -5.21 -4.09
N GLU A 57 -62.95 -4.86 -5.32
CA GLU A 57 -64.29 -4.44 -5.71
C GLU A 57 -64.99 -5.57 -6.48
N GLU A 58 -66.14 -6.02 -5.97
CA GLU A 58 -66.98 -7.04 -6.59
C GLU A 58 -68.34 -6.46 -7.00
N LEU A 59 -68.70 -6.61 -8.27
CA LEU A 59 -70.06 -6.38 -8.72
C LEU A 59 -70.91 -7.61 -8.41
N VAL A 60 -71.97 -7.43 -7.63
CA VAL A 60 -72.92 -8.49 -7.25
C VAL A 60 -74.27 -8.22 -7.89
N ILE A 61 -74.74 -9.16 -8.71
CA ILE A 61 -76.06 -9.09 -9.37
C ILE A 61 -76.94 -10.18 -8.78
N GLU A 62 -78.00 -9.79 -8.08
CA GLU A 62 -79.02 -10.69 -7.52
C GLU A 62 -80.26 -10.74 -8.42
N LYS A 63 -80.65 -11.93 -8.86
CA LYS A 63 -81.90 -12.15 -9.59
C LYS A 63 -82.98 -12.71 -8.67
N LYS A 64 -83.98 -11.89 -8.35
CA LYS A 64 -85.14 -12.29 -7.56
C LYS A 64 -86.29 -12.68 -8.48
N VAL A 65 -86.73 -13.94 -8.42
CA VAL A 65 -87.92 -14.41 -9.14
C VAL A 65 -89.15 -14.09 -8.31
N LYS A 66 -90.04 -13.23 -8.82
CA LYS A 66 -91.29 -12.88 -8.15
C LYS A 66 -92.36 -13.95 -8.44
N VAL A 67 -92.54 -14.90 -7.54
CA VAL A 67 -93.65 -15.88 -7.61
C VAL A 67 -94.88 -15.28 -6.91
N SER A 68 -96.03 -15.30 -7.58
CA SER A 68 -97.32 -14.90 -7.01
C SER A 68 -97.65 -15.77 -5.80
N ALA A 69 -97.90 -15.16 -4.65
CA ALA A 69 -97.98 -15.82 -3.36
C ALA A 69 -99.10 -16.88 -3.30
N THR A 70 -98.71 -18.14 -3.11
CA THR A 70 -99.60 -19.22 -2.64
C THR A 70 -99.17 -19.58 -1.21
N PRO A 71 -100.08 -19.80 -0.24
CA PRO A 71 -99.69 -20.03 1.14
C PRO A 71 -99.03 -21.41 1.26
N GLY A 72 -97.71 -21.45 1.52
CA GLY A 72 -96.99 -22.69 1.83
C GLY A 72 -95.63 -22.88 1.19
N GLN A 73 -95.21 -22.02 0.24
CA GLN A 73 -93.93 -22.19 -0.45
C GLN A 73 -92.80 -21.47 0.29
N ARG A 74 -91.89 -22.25 0.91
CA ARG A 74 -90.66 -21.75 1.51
C ARG A 74 -89.53 -21.78 0.48
N ASP A 75 -88.82 -20.66 0.40
CA ASP A 75 -87.55 -20.39 -0.27
C ASP A 75 -87.49 -20.58 -1.80
N VAL A 76 -87.56 -19.45 -2.52
CA VAL A 76 -87.25 -19.35 -3.94
C VAL A 76 -85.72 -19.26 -4.12
N PRO A 77 -85.09 -20.06 -4.99
CA PRO A 77 -83.66 -19.94 -5.27
C PRO A 77 -83.36 -18.56 -5.90
N THR A 78 -82.41 -17.84 -5.31
CA THR A 78 -81.91 -16.56 -5.81
C THR A 78 -80.63 -16.82 -6.59
N ASP A 79 -80.59 -16.50 -7.88
CA ASP A 79 -79.36 -16.59 -8.66
C ASP A 79 -78.49 -15.36 -8.36
N VAL A 80 -77.23 -15.59 -7.98
CA VAL A 80 -76.26 -14.53 -7.70
C VAL A 80 -75.07 -14.66 -8.64
N ILE A 81 -74.76 -13.60 -9.37
CA ILE A 81 -73.57 -13.49 -10.24
C ILE A 81 -72.59 -12.51 -9.59
N ARG A 82 -71.31 -12.88 -9.50
CA ARG A 82 -70.23 -12.04 -8.97
C ARG A 82 -69.18 -11.80 -10.04
N ILE A 83 -68.80 -10.55 -10.27
CA ILE A 83 -67.78 -10.14 -11.24
C ILE A 83 -66.76 -9.26 -10.50
N LEU A 84 -65.47 -9.62 -10.55
CA LEU A 84 -64.40 -8.77 -10.00
C LEU A 84 -64.22 -7.56 -10.92
N LEU A 85 -64.23 -6.35 -10.37
CA LEU A 85 -64.05 -5.10 -11.11
C LEU A 85 -62.63 -4.56 -10.96
N SER A 86 -62.11 -4.53 -9.73
CA SER A 86 -60.79 -4.00 -9.41
C SER A 86 -60.19 -4.71 -8.20
N GLU A 87 -58.86 -4.77 -8.15
CA GLU A 87 -58.09 -5.36 -7.06
C GLU A 87 -56.89 -4.46 -6.76
N GLU A 88 -56.67 -4.14 -5.50
CA GLU A 88 -55.51 -3.37 -5.06
C GLU A 88 -54.26 -4.26 -5.03
N GLN A 89 -53.15 -3.75 -5.57
CA GLN A 89 -51.87 -4.44 -5.66
C GLN A 89 -50.80 -3.67 -4.88
N VAL A 90 -49.97 -4.38 -4.13
CA VAL A 90 -48.90 -3.79 -3.30
C VAL A 90 -47.55 -4.02 -3.96
N GLU A 91 -46.80 -2.94 -4.20
CA GLU A 91 -45.43 -2.99 -4.72
C GLU A 91 -44.42 -2.52 -3.68
N PHE A 92 -43.30 -3.25 -3.53
CA PHE A 92 -42.20 -2.88 -2.63
C PHE A 92 -40.93 -2.65 -3.43
N THR A 93 -40.32 -1.48 -3.25
CA THR A 93 -39.01 -1.16 -3.83
C THR A 93 -37.98 -0.93 -2.73
N LYS A 94 -36.84 -1.62 -2.81
CA LYS A 94 -35.71 -1.44 -1.90
C LYS A 94 -34.64 -0.59 -2.57
N HIS A 95 -34.19 0.46 -1.88
CA HIS A 95 -33.05 1.26 -2.30
C HIS A 95 -31.87 1.05 -1.35
N ARG A 96 -30.65 1.03 -1.90
CA ARG A 96 -29.42 0.94 -1.10
C ARG A 96 -28.97 2.35 -0.74
N VAL A 97 -28.66 2.57 0.54
CA VAL A 97 -28.15 3.84 1.06
C VAL A 97 -26.81 3.57 1.74
N ALA A 98 -25.81 4.41 1.47
CA ALA A 98 -24.54 4.37 2.17
C ALA A 98 -24.72 4.99 3.56
N ILE A 99 -24.30 4.27 4.60
CA ILE A 99 -24.47 4.69 6.00
C ILE A 99 -23.17 5.22 6.61
N GLU A 100 -22.01 4.77 6.11
CA GLU A 100 -20.71 5.08 6.69
C GLU A 100 -19.60 4.99 5.63
N ASP A 101 -18.64 5.90 5.74
CA ASP A 101 -17.40 5.93 4.96
C ASP A 101 -16.20 5.66 5.89
N VAL A 102 -15.43 4.63 5.58
CA VAL A 102 -14.24 4.25 6.36
C VAL A 102 -12.98 4.54 5.54
N SER A 103 -12.06 5.33 6.09
CA SER A 103 -10.79 5.72 5.45
C SER A 103 -9.58 5.12 6.17
N ILE A 104 -8.65 4.54 5.41
CA ILE A 104 -7.47 3.84 5.94
C ILE A 104 -6.22 4.41 5.27
N TYR A 105 -5.23 4.80 6.07
CA TYR A 105 -3.99 5.39 5.59
C TYR A 105 -2.77 4.81 6.29
N LYS A 106 -1.64 4.79 5.57
CA LYS A 106 -0.33 4.45 6.11
C LYS A 106 0.42 5.74 6.37
N GLN A 107 0.92 5.93 7.60
CA GLN A 107 1.81 7.03 7.94
C GLN A 107 3.25 6.52 8.02
N GLN A 108 4.18 7.22 7.37
CA GLN A 108 5.61 7.01 7.56
C GLN A 108 6.08 7.92 8.69
N ILE A 109 6.70 7.32 9.72
CA ILE A 109 7.29 8.04 10.84
C ILE A 109 8.80 7.84 10.74
N GLU A 110 9.54 8.94 10.82
CA GLU A 110 10.99 8.91 10.83
C GLU A 110 11.49 8.83 12.27
N ASP A 111 12.44 7.94 12.51
CA ASP A 111 13.13 7.78 13.78
C ASP A 111 14.64 7.86 13.54
N ILE A 112 15.37 8.47 14.48
CA ILE A 112 16.81 8.72 14.35
C ILE A 112 17.54 7.70 15.22
N LYS A 113 18.29 6.80 14.57
CA LYS A 113 19.21 5.90 15.25
C LYS A 113 20.63 6.46 15.19
N HIS A 114 21.24 6.64 16.35
CA HIS A 114 22.64 7.04 16.48
C HIS A 114 23.55 5.82 16.34
N ILE A 115 24.52 5.87 15.43
CA ILE A 115 25.50 4.81 15.18
C ILE A 115 26.89 5.48 15.18
N GLU A 116 27.80 4.97 16.01
CA GLU A 116 29.20 5.40 16.07
C GLU A 116 30.11 4.25 15.68
N GLU A 117 31.08 4.51 14.80
CA GLU A 117 32.04 3.51 14.33
C GLU A 117 33.43 4.14 14.17
N THR A 118 34.49 3.38 14.43
CA THR A 118 35.88 3.87 14.32
C THR A 118 36.54 3.32 13.06
N LEU A 119 36.92 4.21 12.13
CA LEU A 119 37.56 3.83 10.87
C LEU A 119 39.09 3.95 10.96
N LYS A 120 39.80 2.99 10.37
CA LYS A 120 41.25 2.99 10.30
C LYS A 120 41.76 3.49 8.96
N ARG A 121 42.89 4.20 9.00
CA ARG A 121 43.63 4.65 7.82
C ARG A 121 45.11 4.40 8.01
N GLU A 122 45.73 3.84 6.99
CA GLU A 122 47.18 3.65 6.96
C GLU A 122 47.88 4.92 6.46
N GLU A 123 48.88 5.37 7.21
CA GLU A 123 49.74 6.49 6.83
C GLU A 123 51.18 6.01 6.60
N PRO A 124 51.85 6.45 5.52
CA PRO A 124 53.21 6.03 5.24
C PRO A 124 54.17 6.74 6.19
N ARG A 125 55.02 5.98 6.89
CA ARG A 125 56.11 6.53 7.72
C ARG A 125 57.44 5.97 7.25
N LEU A 126 58.34 6.85 6.84
CA LEU A 126 59.70 6.51 6.40
C LEU A 126 60.68 6.68 7.57
N LYS A 127 61.41 5.62 7.91
CA LYS A 127 62.58 5.68 8.80
C LYS A 127 63.80 5.26 8.00
N ILE A 128 64.76 6.17 7.87
CA ILE A 128 66.00 5.93 7.11
C ILE A 128 67.12 5.67 8.10
N PHE A 129 67.83 4.55 7.94
CA PHE A 129 69.01 4.21 8.73
C PHE A 129 70.27 4.33 7.84
N GLY A 130 71.25 5.13 8.25
CA GLY A 130 72.46 5.46 7.49
C GLY A 130 72.50 6.92 7.02
N SER A 131 73.46 7.27 6.15
CA SER A 131 73.66 8.64 5.61
C SER A 131 73.21 8.71 4.14
N PRO A 132 71.90 8.80 3.85
CA PRO A 132 71.42 8.92 2.48
C PRO A 132 71.80 10.29 1.88
N LYS A 133 72.29 10.31 0.64
CA LYS A 133 72.36 11.55 -0.15
C LYS A 133 70.96 11.84 -0.70
N VAL A 134 70.20 12.65 0.02
CA VAL A 134 68.92 13.20 -0.48
C VAL A 134 69.27 14.24 -1.53
N ARG A 135 68.86 14.00 -2.79
CA ARG A 135 68.96 14.99 -3.86
C ARG A 135 67.63 15.71 -3.91
N ASP A 136 67.58 16.89 -3.29
CA ASP A 136 66.42 17.77 -3.37
C ASP A 136 66.49 18.52 -4.69
N GLU A 137 65.61 18.19 -5.64
CA GLU A 137 65.51 18.88 -6.93
C GLU A 137 64.40 19.94 -6.86
N SER A 138 64.54 20.86 -5.90
CA SER A 138 63.73 22.07 -5.85
C SER A 138 64.64 23.31 -5.74
N THR A 139 65.30 23.65 -6.83
CA THR A 139 65.84 25.00 -7.05
C THR A 139 65.28 25.51 -8.36
N ASN A 140 64.22 26.32 -8.27
CA ASN A 140 63.84 27.23 -9.34
C ASN A 140 64.29 28.65 -8.93
N PRO A 141 65.36 29.20 -9.52
CA PRO A 141 65.67 30.61 -9.41
C PRO A 141 65.19 31.30 -10.69
N ALA A 142 63.94 31.78 -10.69
CA ALA A 142 63.54 32.83 -11.62
C ALA A 142 64.04 34.17 -11.06
N LEU A 143 65.06 34.71 -11.71
CA LEU A 143 65.66 36.02 -11.47
C LEU A 143 64.61 37.12 -11.71
N TRP A 144 64.51 38.07 -10.78
CA TRP A 144 63.94 39.38 -11.04
C TRP A 144 65.01 40.23 -11.74
N THR A 145 64.63 40.84 -12.86
CA THR A 145 65.12 42.15 -13.30
C THR A 145 63.96 42.86 -13.97
#